data_AF-A0A0M6ZVW7-F1
#
_entry.id   AF-A0A0M6ZVW7-F1
#
_cell.length_a   1.000
_cell.length_b   1.000
_cell.length_c   1.000
_cell.angle_alpha   90.00
_cell.angle_beta   90.00
_cell.angle_gamma   90.00
#
_symmetry.space_group_name_H-M   'P 1'
#
loop_
_entity.id
_entity.type
_entity.pdbx_description
1 polymer ?
#
loop_
_entity_poly.entity_id
_entity_poly.type
_entity_poly.pdbx_seq_one_letter_code
_entity_poly.pdbx_strand_id
1 'polypeptide(L)'
;MNILSLFGKRGESASVAKNRLQILLAHERADDGSDAVLISSLREDILAVVAKRVDIDPDSVRLEMDRSGDVTTLGIDIELPAAKAS
;
A
#
# COMPACT_ATOMS: atom_id res chain seq x y z
N MET A 1 -1.89 -12.11 9.86
CA MET A 1 -0.45 -11.73 9.95
C MET A 1 -0.41 -10.24 10.31
N ASN A 2 0.55 -9.70 11.07
CA ASN A 2 0.47 -8.28 11.47
C ASN A 2 0.79 -7.34 10.28
N ILE A 3 -0.23 -6.87 9.56
CA ILE A 3 -0.10 -6.01 8.38
C ILE A 3 0.61 -4.68 8.70
N LEU A 4 0.55 -4.23 9.96
CA LEU A 4 1.25 -3.04 10.42
C LEU A 4 2.78 -3.19 10.38
N SER A 5 3.29 -4.44 10.33
CA SER A 5 4.73 -4.70 10.17
C SER A 5 5.26 -4.29 8.80
N LEU A 6 4.40 -4.17 7.77
CA LEU A 6 4.76 -3.58 6.48
C LEU A 6 5.33 -2.18 6.62
N PHE A 7 4.69 -1.39 7.48
CA PHE A 7 5.01 0.02 7.67
C PHE A 7 6.16 0.23 8.64
N GLY A 8 6.66 -0.85 9.26
CA GLY A 8 7.79 -0.83 10.19
C GLY A 8 9.11 -0.41 9.53
N LYS A 9 10.00 0.20 10.32
CA LYS A 9 11.33 0.64 9.90
C LYS A 9 12.15 -0.52 9.33
N ARG A 10 12.31 -0.59 8.00
CA ARG A 10 13.43 -1.31 7.38
C ARG A 10 14.71 -0.51 7.64
N GLY A 11 15.73 -1.17 8.19
CA GLY A 11 17.08 -0.68 8.52
C GLY A 11 17.45 0.76 8.16
N GLU A 12 17.81 1.53 9.18
CA GLU A 12 18.16 2.97 9.18
C GLU A 12 19.41 3.36 8.35
N SER A 13 19.99 2.45 7.56
CA SER A 13 21.35 2.61 7.03
C SER A 13 21.48 3.29 5.67
N ALA A 14 20.41 3.86 5.12
CA ALA A 14 20.50 4.74 3.94
C ALA A 14 19.71 6.01 4.19
N SER A 15 20.37 6.94 4.88
CA SER A 15 20.01 8.34 5.10
C SER A 15 19.87 9.12 3.78
N VAL A 16 18.92 8.72 2.95
CA VAL A 16 18.31 9.57 1.92
C VAL A 16 16.86 9.69 2.35
N ALA A 17 16.34 10.90 2.45
CA ALA A 17 14.93 11.15 2.78
C ALA A 17 14.04 10.55 1.67
N LYS A 18 13.79 9.25 1.77
CA LYS A 18 12.88 8.50 0.92
C LYS A 18 11.49 8.89 1.38
N ASN A 19 10.81 9.70 0.59
CA ASN A 19 9.39 9.96 0.80
C ASN A 19 8.64 8.64 0.58
N ARG A 20 7.72 8.27 1.47
CA ARG A 20 6.97 7.03 1.36
C ARG A 20 5.49 7.31 1.49
N LEU A 21 4.69 6.67 0.65
CA LEU A 21 3.24 6.70 0.74
C LEU A 21 2.76 5.38 1.31
N GLN A 22 2.12 5.44 2.47
CA GLN A 22 1.54 4.29 3.16
C GLN A 22 0.03 4.43 3.16
N ILE A 23 -0.68 3.41 2.69
CA ILE A 23 -2.14 3.38 2.61
C ILE A 23 -2.61 2.07 3.26
N LEU A 24 -3.54 2.18 4.20
CA LEU A 24 -4.19 1.04 4.81
C LEU A 24 -5.69 1.12 4.55
N LEU A 25 -6.22 0.09 3.90
CA LEU A 25 -7.64 -0.08 3.64
C LEU A 25 -8.14 -1.23 4.50
N ALA A 26 -9.15 -0.98 5.32
CA ALA A 26 -9.85 -2.02 6.06
C ALA A 26 -11.30 -2.02 5.59
N HIS A 27 -11.80 -3.20 5.24
CA HIS A 27 -13.16 -3.40 4.76
C HIS A 27 -13.81 -4.54 5.53
N GLU A 28 -14.97 -4.26 6.09
CA GLU A 28 -15.80 -5.24 6.80
C GLU A 28 -16.69 -5.95 5.79
N ARG A 29 -16.74 -7.28 5.90
CA ARG A 29 -17.37 -8.15 4.92
C ARG A 29 -18.87 -7.98 4.96
N ALA A 30 -19.49 -7.77 3.80
CA ALA A 30 -20.90 -8.08 3.61
C ALA A 30 -20.97 -9.53 3.11
N ASP A 31 -21.88 -10.35 3.62
CA ASP A 31 -21.96 -11.82 3.45
C ASP A 31 -22.03 -12.36 1.99
N ASP A 32 -21.80 -11.55 0.95
CA ASP A 32 -22.00 -11.89 -0.46
C ASP A 32 -20.73 -12.24 -1.25
N GLY A 33 -19.53 -12.14 -0.64
CA GLY A 33 -18.27 -12.51 -1.30
C GLY A 33 -17.77 -11.53 -2.37
N SER A 34 -18.43 -10.38 -2.55
CA SER A 34 -18.02 -9.33 -3.50
C SER A 34 -16.78 -8.54 -3.05
N ASP A 35 -16.39 -8.68 -1.79
CA ASP A 35 -15.33 -7.87 -1.17
C ASP A 35 -13.94 -8.11 -1.73
N ALA A 36 -13.64 -9.36 -2.14
CA ALA A 36 -12.34 -9.66 -2.74
C ALA A 36 -12.16 -8.95 -4.09
N VAL A 37 -13.25 -8.79 -4.84
CA VAL A 37 -13.25 -8.04 -6.10
C VAL A 37 -13.09 -6.55 -5.82
N LEU A 38 -13.85 -6.00 -4.86
CA LEU A 38 -13.76 -4.59 -4.49
C LEU A 38 -12.34 -4.20 -4.06
N ILE A 39 -11.73 -4.95 -3.14
CA ILE A 39 -10.36 -4.65 -2.68
C ILE A 39 -9.34 -4.78 -3.81
N SER A 40 -9.51 -5.75 -4.70
CA SER A 40 -8.61 -5.91 -5.85
C SER A 40 -8.73 -4.75 -6.84
N SER A 41 -9.96 -4.28 -7.11
CA SER A 41 -10.18 -3.11 -7.97
C SER A 41 -9.63 -1.83 -7.33
N LEU A 42 -9.86 -1.61 -6.03
CA LEU A 42 -9.33 -0.44 -5.31
C LEU A 42 -7.80 -0.42 -5.31
N ARG A 43 -7.16 -1.58 -5.17
CA ARG A 43 -5.71 -1.71 -5.30
C ARG A 43 -5.23 -1.18 -6.66
N GLU A 44 -5.83 -1.65 -7.75
CA GLU A 44 -5.45 -1.26 -9.11
C GLU A 44 -5.68 0.24 -9.33
N ASP A 45 -6.83 0.76 -8.91
CA ASP A 45 -7.18 2.18 -9.05
C ASP A 45 -6.21 3.08 -8.29
N ILE A 46 -5.85 2.72 -7.06
CA ILE A 46 -4.90 3.48 -6.24
C ILE A 46 -3.53 3.50 -6.91
N LEU A 47 -3.02 2.34 -7.34
CA LEU A 47 -1.73 2.27 -8.02
C LEU A 47 -1.73 3.10 -9.31
N ALA A 48 -2.81 3.03 -10.10
CA ALA A 48 -2.95 3.82 -11.31
C ALA A 48 -3.00 5.33 -11.04
N VAL A 49 -3.68 5.76 -9.98
CA VAL A 49 -3.73 7.17 -9.58
C VAL A 49 -2.36 7.66 -9.08
N VAL A 50 -1.67 6.87 -8.27
CA VAL A 50 -0.33 7.22 -7.79
C VAL A 50 0.66 7.32 -8.95
N ALA A 51 0.66 6.34 -9.86
CA ALA A 51 1.52 6.34 -11.06
C ALA A 51 1.26 7.54 -11.99
N LYS A 52 0.04 8.08 -12.01
CA LYS A 52 -0.29 9.30 -12.78
C LYS A 52 0.28 10.58 -12.15
N ARG A 53 0.60 10.57 -10.85
CA ARG A 53 1.04 11.75 -10.10
C ARG A 53 2.52 11.74 -9.77
N VAL A 54 3.10 10.55 -9.63
CA VAL A 54 4.49 10.36 -9.24
C VAL A 54 5.05 9.20 -10.06
N ASP A 55 6.30 9.35 -10.50
CA ASP A 55 7.04 8.26 -11.10
C ASP A 55 7.33 7.21 -10.03
N ILE A 56 6.73 6.03 -10.17
CA ILE A 56 6.87 4.94 -9.20
C ILE A 56 7.57 3.76 -9.87
N ASP A 57 8.59 3.26 -9.21
CA ASP A 57 9.22 2.01 -9.58
C ASP A 57 8.32 0.83 -9.12
N PRO A 58 7.87 -0.05 -10.03
CA PRO A 58 7.07 -1.22 -9.68
C PRO A 58 7.71 -2.10 -8.61
N ASP A 59 9.05 -2.21 -8.60
CA ASP A 59 9.80 -3.01 -7.63
C ASP A 59 9.83 -2.36 -6.23
N SER A 60 9.50 -1.07 -6.17
CA SER A 60 9.43 -0.27 -4.95
C SER A 60 8.02 -0.22 -4.33
N VAL A 61 7.07 -0.96 -4.89
CA VAL A 61 5.70 -1.11 -4.37
C VAL A 61 5.59 -2.40 -3.55
N ARG A 62 5.16 -2.28 -2.30
CA ARG A 62 4.82 -3.43 -1.44
C ARG A 62 3.34 -3.46 -1.11
N LEU A 63 2.80 -4.66 -1.12
CA LEU A 63 1.39 -4.92 -0.91
C LEU A 63 1.27 -6.13 0.03
N GLU A 64 0.48 -6.01 1.08
CA GLU A 64 0.01 -7.17 1.83
C GLU A 64 -1.49 -7.09 2.00
N MET A 65 -2.12 -8.26 1.94
CA MET A 65 -3.52 -8.44 2.28
C MET A 65 -3.59 -9.38 3.46
N ASP A 66 -4.29 -8.97 4.51
CA ASP A 66 -4.61 -9.81 5.65
C ASP A 66 -6.14 -9.97 5.73
N ARG A 67 -6.57 -11.18 6.04
CA ARG A 67 -7.99 -11.49 6.25
C ARG A 67 -8.12 -12.05 7.64
N SER A 68 -8.78 -11.30 8.52
CA SER A 68 -8.96 -11.68 9.91
C SER A 68 -10.45 -11.58 10.26
N GLY A 69 -11.08 -12.73 10.44
CA GLY A 69 -12.53 -12.82 10.63
C GLY A 69 -13.30 -12.20 9.45
N ASP A 70 -14.16 -11.25 9.79
CA ASP A 70 -15.01 -10.54 8.83
C ASP A 70 -14.34 -9.28 8.27
N VAL A 71 -13.08 -8.99 8.61
CA VAL A 71 -12.37 -7.82 8.10
C VAL A 71 -11.26 -8.25 7.14
N THR A 72 -11.26 -7.63 5.96
CA THR A 72 -10.16 -7.70 5.01
C THR A 72 -9.37 -6.40 5.09
N THR A 73 -8.06 -6.50 5.26
CA THR A 73 -7.16 -5.36 5.28
C THR A 73 -6.16 -5.44 4.13
N LEU A 74 -5.96 -4.35 3.42
CA LEU A 74 -4.94 -4.17 2.38
C LEU A 74 -3.99 -3.06 2.81
N GLY A 75 -2.72 -3.40 2.97
CA GLY A 75 -1.62 -2.47 3.19
C GLY A 75 -0.88 -2.25 1.87
N ILE A 76 -0.70 -0.98 1.51
CA ILE A 76 0.05 -0.53 0.33
C ILE A 76 1.16 0.39 0.82
N ASP A 77 2.40 0.11 0.43
CA ASP A 77 3.57 0.87 0.82
C ASP A 77 4.43 1.14 -0.41
N ILE A 78 4.53 2.41 -0.80
CA ILE A 78 5.17 2.87 -2.03
C ILE A 78 6.33 3.77 -1.68
N GLU A 79 7.53 3.44 -2.16
CA GLU A 79 8.65 4.37 -2.14
C GLU A 79 8.47 5.42 -3.23
N LEU A 80 8.44 6.69 -2.84
CA LEU A 80 8.37 7.81 -3.76
C LEU A 80 9.78 8.33 -4.03
N PRO A 81 10.09 8.77 -5.26
CA PRO A 81 11.33 9.46 -5.55
C PRO A 81 11.44 10.69 -4.66
N ALA A 82 12.66 10.96 -4.17
CA ALA A 82 12.94 12.20 -3.46
C ALA A 82 12.59 13.37 -4.40
N ALA A 83 11.69 14.25 -3.95
CA ALA A 83 11.40 15.46 -4.69
C ALA A 83 12.74 16.18 -4.89
N LYS A 84 13.12 16.46 -6.15
CA LYS A 84 14.25 17.35 -6.41
C LYS A 84 13.91 18.66 -5.69
N ALA A 85 14.66 18.96 -4.64
CA ALA A 85 14.65 20.28 -4.03
C ALA A 85 15.04 21.27 -5.14
N SER A 86 14.04 22.01 -5.63
CA SER A 86 14.22 23.17 -6.49
C SER A 86 14.72 24.34 -5.68
#